data_AF-A0A517R4D5-F1
#
_entry.id   AF-A0A517R4D5-F1
#
_cell.length_a   1.000
_cell.length_b   1.000
_cell.length_c   1.000
_cell.angle_alpha   90.00
_cell.angle_beta   90.00
_cell.angle_gamma   90.00
#
_symmetry.space_group_name_H-M   'P 1'
#
loop_
_entity.id
_entity.type
_entity.pdbx_description
1 polymer ?
#
loop_
_entity_poly.entity_id
_entity_poly.type
_entity_poly.pdbx_seq_one_letter_code
_entity_poly.pdbx_strand_id
1 'polypeptide(L)'
;MLCRAGTSHVALLATVILIGCTADGNVSRLEHQLRRQEDVIYSLEESLDRARNELTVTRREVNELRTQVAQDGPPAILAEQADALYRVEEISISKMLSGGLDTDDRPGDDVLIVHLAPLDADGELIKLPGDVEIEMLDPLSSRSDRTIGQWSFTAEESREFWQNGLIAAGFTLRLPWQGIPQSDTVVINARFRSADGREFRTTETIQVDPPREDLIAVPAAPAPRAPAALPSDTDENPFAKVSDREQSGATNRN
;
A
#
# COMPACT_ATOMS: atom_id res chain seq x y z
N MET A 1 31.94 -19.80 -112.50
CA MET A 1 31.73 -19.93 -111.05
C MET A 1 31.35 -18.57 -110.46
N LEU A 2 30.08 -18.15 -110.58
CA LEU A 2 29.56 -16.96 -109.91
C LEU A 2 28.14 -17.29 -109.43
N CYS A 3 28.04 -17.97 -108.29
CA CYS A 3 26.80 -18.21 -107.57
C CYS A 3 27.17 -18.52 -106.12
N ARG A 4 27.50 -17.50 -105.32
CA ARG A 4 27.62 -17.63 -103.85
C ARG A 4 27.75 -16.34 -103.05
N ALA A 5 27.77 -15.16 -103.69
CA ALA A 5 27.83 -13.87 -102.98
C ALA A 5 26.44 -13.34 -102.56
N GLY A 6 25.35 -13.79 -103.20
CA GLY A 6 24.00 -13.29 -102.93
C GLY A 6 23.35 -13.86 -101.66
N THR A 7 23.76 -15.03 -101.19
CA THR A 7 23.09 -15.72 -100.06
C THR A 7 23.54 -15.22 -98.68
N SER A 8 24.72 -14.61 -98.58
CA SER A 8 25.25 -14.14 -97.29
C SER A 8 24.61 -12.83 -96.81
N HIS A 9 24.31 -11.91 -97.73
CA HIS A 9 23.62 -10.67 -97.39
C HIS A 9 22.15 -10.89 -97.03
N VAL A 10 21.49 -11.86 -97.66
CA VAL A 10 20.09 -12.21 -97.33
C VAL A 10 20.00 -12.82 -95.94
N ALA A 11 20.96 -13.66 -95.56
CA ALA A 11 21.01 -14.24 -94.21
C ALA A 11 21.25 -13.18 -93.12
N LEU A 12 22.12 -12.20 -93.37
CA LEU A 12 22.43 -11.13 -92.43
C LEU A 12 21.26 -10.11 -92.30
N LEU A 13 20.56 -9.83 -93.39
CA LEU A 13 19.34 -9.00 -93.35
C LEU A 13 18.21 -9.71 -92.59
N ALA A 14 18.07 -11.02 -92.77
CA ALA A 14 17.06 -11.82 -92.08
C ALA A 14 17.28 -11.88 -90.56
N THR A 15 18.53 -11.95 -90.08
CA THR A 15 18.81 -11.89 -88.63
C THR A 15 18.55 -10.52 -88.02
N VAL A 16 18.80 -9.41 -88.72
CA VAL A 16 18.44 -8.07 -88.22
C VAL A 16 16.93 -7.90 -88.10
N ILE A 17 16.17 -8.45 -89.05
CA ILE A 17 14.70 -8.40 -89.02
C ILE A 17 14.13 -9.22 -87.85
N LEU A 18 14.72 -10.39 -87.54
CA LEU A 18 14.27 -11.24 -86.44
C LEU A 18 14.58 -10.66 -85.05
N ILE A 19 15.66 -9.88 -84.89
CA ILE A 19 16.01 -9.23 -83.62
C ILE A 19 15.09 -8.02 -83.35
N GLY A 20 14.68 -7.28 -84.38
CA GLY A 20 13.79 -6.13 -84.28
C GLY A 20 12.38 -6.45 -83.75
N CYS A 21 11.82 -7.61 -84.09
CA CYS A 21 10.46 -8.00 -83.68
C CYS A 21 10.31 -8.29 -82.17
N THR A 22 11.42 -8.43 -81.42
CA THR A 22 11.37 -8.65 -79.96
C THR A 22 11.49 -7.34 -79.15
N ALA A 23 11.90 -6.25 -79.79
CA ALA A 23 12.03 -4.94 -79.14
C ALA A 23 10.68 -4.25 -78.92
N ASP A 24 9.73 -4.41 -79.85
CA ASP A 24 8.38 -3.80 -79.75
C ASP A 24 7.60 -4.29 -78.53
N GLY A 25 7.77 -5.56 -78.14
CA GLY A 25 7.13 -6.12 -76.95
C GLY A 25 7.69 -5.54 -75.64
N ASN A 26 8.99 -5.26 -75.58
CA ASN A 26 9.62 -4.64 -74.41
C ASN A 26 9.27 -3.15 -74.28
N VAL A 27 9.20 -2.41 -75.39
CA VAL A 27 8.76 -1.00 -75.38
C VAL A 27 7.31 -0.90 -74.91
N SER A 28 6.43 -1.75 -75.44
CA SER A 28 5.01 -1.78 -75.04
C SER A 28 4.84 -2.12 -73.55
N ARG A 29 5.66 -3.05 -73.02
CA ARG A 29 5.66 -3.37 -71.59
C ARG A 29 6.14 -2.19 -70.73
N LEU A 30 7.18 -1.49 -71.17
CA LEU A 30 7.72 -0.33 -70.46
C LEU A 30 6.70 0.82 -70.45
N GLU A 31 6.05 1.09 -71.58
CA GLU A 31 4.99 2.09 -71.67
C GLU A 31 3.81 1.76 -70.75
N HIS A 32 3.37 0.51 -70.72
CA HIS A 32 2.33 0.07 -69.78
C HIS A 32 2.75 0.20 -68.32
N GLN A 33 4.00 -0.11 -67.99
CA GLN A 33 4.52 0.07 -66.63
C GLN A 33 4.60 1.55 -66.24
N LEU A 34 5.00 2.42 -67.17
CA LEU A 34 5.13 3.85 -66.94
C LEU A 34 3.77 4.48 -66.68
N ARG A 35 2.76 4.18 -67.51
CA ARG A 35 1.36 4.61 -67.26
C ARG A 35 0.85 4.10 -65.92
N ARG A 36 1.16 2.85 -65.56
CA ARG A 36 0.74 2.28 -64.28
C ARG A 36 1.42 2.95 -63.09
N GLN A 37 2.69 3.34 -63.23
CA GLN A 37 3.40 4.11 -62.20
C GLN A 37 2.82 5.51 -62.07
N GLU A 38 2.50 6.18 -63.17
CA GLU A 38 1.82 7.48 -63.18
C GLU A 38 0.47 7.39 -62.44
N ASP A 39 -0.36 6.39 -62.76
CA ASP A 39 -1.65 6.17 -62.07
C ASP A 39 -1.46 5.96 -60.55
N VAL A 40 -0.42 5.24 -60.15
CA VAL A 40 -0.09 5.02 -58.73
C VAL A 40 0.32 6.32 -58.06
N ILE A 41 1.17 7.13 -58.69
CA ILE A 41 1.58 8.45 -58.16
C ILE A 41 0.34 9.30 -57.92
N TYR A 42 -0.55 9.43 -58.90
CA TYR A 42 -1.78 10.20 -58.75
C TYR A 42 -2.66 9.70 -57.60
N SER A 43 -2.84 8.37 -57.48
CA SER A 43 -3.65 7.79 -56.41
C SER A 43 -3.06 8.00 -55.01
N LEU A 44 -1.73 8.00 -54.89
CA LEU A 44 -1.01 8.24 -53.65
C LEU A 44 -1.10 9.71 -53.24
N GLU A 45 -0.93 10.62 -54.19
CA GLU A 45 -1.12 12.07 -53.97
C GLU A 45 -2.54 12.35 -53.45
N GLU A 46 -3.55 11.77 -54.10
CA GLU A 46 -4.94 11.91 -53.66
C GLU A 46 -5.16 11.35 -52.23
N SER A 47 -4.53 10.22 -51.91
CA SER A 47 -4.61 9.61 -50.58
C SER A 47 -3.94 10.48 -49.50
N LEU A 48 -2.79 11.08 -49.81
CA LEU A 48 -2.12 12.01 -48.92
C LEU A 48 -2.95 13.27 -48.67
N ASP A 49 -3.57 13.80 -49.71
CA ASP A 49 -4.41 14.99 -49.57
C ASP A 49 -5.68 14.70 -48.77
N ARG A 50 -6.29 13.53 -48.95
CA ARG A 50 -7.40 13.08 -48.08
C ARG A 50 -6.99 13.01 -46.61
N ALA A 51 -5.86 12.35 -46.30
CA ALA A 51 -5.38 12.21 -44.93
C ALA A 51 -5.01 13.56 -44.30
N ARG A 52 -4.39 14.48 -45.07
CA ARG A 52 -4.07 15.84 -44.62
C ARG A 52 -5.33 16.66 -44.33
N ASN A 53 -6.35 16.53 -45.17
CA ASN A 53 -7.62 17.20 -44.99
C ASN A 53 -8.33 16.69 -43.73
N GLU A 54 -8.36 15.37 -43.53
CA GLU A 54 -8.92 14.76 -42.33
C GLU A 54 -8.21 15.25 -41.06
N LEU A 55 -6.87 15.24 -41.02
CA LEU A 55 -6.11 15.79 -39.89
C LEU A 55 -6.41 17.27 -39.65
N THR A 56 -6.61 18.04 -40.72
CA THR A 56 -6.95 19.46 -40.60
C THR A 56 -8.34 19.64 -40.00
N VAL A 57 -9.32 18.85 -40.42
CA VAL A 57 -10.69 18.86 -39.88
C VAL A 57 -10.68 18.45 -38.41
N THR A 58 -10.09 17.30 -38.07
CA THR A 58 -10.03 16.83 -36.67
C THR A 58 -9.29 17.81 -35.76
N ARG A 59 -8.22 18.45 -36.24
CA ARG A 59 -7.51 19.49 -35.46
C ARG A 59 -8.37 20.72 -35.23
N ARG A 60 -9.20 21.12 -36.21
CA ARG A 60 -10.14 22.23 -36.04
C ARG A 60 -11.19 21.88 -35.01
N GLU A 61 -11.77 20.67 -35.08
CA GLU A 61 -12.73 20.18 -34.09
C GLU A 61 -12.12 20.14 -32.68
N VAL A 62 -10.91 19.59 -32.53
CA VAL A 62 -10.21 19.56 -31.24
C VAL A 62 -9.94 20.98 -30.72
N ASN A 63 -9.53 21.90 -31.59
CA ASN A 63 -9.31 23.29 -31.19
C ASN A 63 -10.63 23.97 -30.81
N GLU A 64 -11.70 23.72 -31.54
CA GLU A 64 -13.03 24.26 -31.25
C GLU A 64 -13.54 23.75 -29.90
N LEU A 65 -13.49 22.45 -29.66
CA LEU A 65 -13.82 21.84 -28.36
C LEU A 65 -12.94 22.39 -27.25
N ARG A 66 -11.63 22.56 -27.49
CA ARG A 66 -10.72 23.17 -26.51
C ARG A 66 -11.03 24.63 -26.26
N THR A 67 -11.48 25.39 -27.26
CA THR A 67 -11.89 26.79 -27.07
C THR A 67 -13.22 26.90 -26.35
N GLN A 68 -14.17 25.99 -26.62
CA GLN A 68 -15.43 25.89 -25.88
C GLN A 68 -15.14 25.58 -24.42
N VAL A 69 -14.33 24.55 -24.14
CA VAL A 69 -13.82 24.29 -22.79
C VAL A 69 -13.10 25.52 -22.24
N ALA A 70 -12.12 26.12 -22.92
CA ALA A 70 -11.42 27.29 -22.35
C ALA A 70 -12.34 28.50 -22.06
N GLN A 71 -13.43 28.70 -22.82
CA GLN A 71 -14.45 29.73 -22.60
C GLN A 71 -15.39 29.38 -21.44
N ASP A 72 -15.77 28.11 -21.33
CA ASP A 72 -16.56 27.56 -20.23
C ASP A 72 -15.71 27.34 -18.95
N GLY A 73 -14.39 27.56 -19.06
CA GLY A 73 -13.37 27.13 -18.09
C GLY A 73 -13.05 25.64 -18.26
N PRO A 74 -12.03 25.08 -17.56
CA PRO A 74 -11.99 23.63 -17.37
C PRO A 74 -13.43 23.16 -17.09
N PRO A 75 -13.88 21.96 -17.48
CA PRO A 75 -14.94 21.38 -16.68
C PRO A 75 -14.35 21.36 -15.26
N ALA A 76 -14.61 22.42 -14.48
CA ALA A 76 -15.30 22.24 -13.26
C ALA A 76 -16.33 21.21 -13.66
N ILE A 77 -16.02 19.95 -13.36
CA ILE A 77 -17.06 19.08 -12.86
C ILE A 77 -17.84 20.05 -11.98
N LEU A 78 -18.99 20.51 -12.49
CA LEU A 78 -19.75 21.57 -11.86
C LEU A 78 -19.73 21.18 -10.39
N ALA A 79 -19.40 22.07 -9.46
CA ALA A 79 -19.27 21.66 -8.05
C ALA A 79 -20.48 20.78 -7.64
N GLU A 80 -21.64 21.07 -8.25
CA GLU A 80 -22.87 20.28 -8.27
C GLU A 80 -22.82 18.84 -8.85
N GLN A 81 -22.10 18.57 -9.96
CA GLN A 81 -21.85 17.22 -10.50
C GLN A 81 -20.72 16.48 -9.77
N ALA A 82 -19.79 17.18 -9.13
CA ALA A 82 -18.74 16.59 -8.29
C ALA A 82 -19.30 16.20 -6.91
N ASP A 83 -20.20 17.03 -6.35
CA ASP A 83 -21.01 16.72 -5.17
C ASP A 83 -21.90 15.50 -5.39
N ALA A 84 -22.39 15.29 -6.62
CA ALA A 84 -23.22 14.14 -6.95
C ALA A 84 -22.45 12.80 -6.99
N LEU A 85 -21.11 12.84 -7.01
CA LEU A 85 -20.28 11.66 -6.85
C LEU A 85 -19.86 11.58 -5.38
N TYR A 86 -20.26 10.54 -4.66
CA TYR A 86 -19.83 10.30 -3.27
C TYR A 86 -18.31 10.44 -3.16
N ARG A 87 -17.88 11.58 -2.61
CA ARG A 87 -16.50 12.06 -2.63
C ARG A 87 -16.01 12.13 -1.20
N VAL A 88 -14.84 11.54 -0.95
CA VAL A 88 -14.17 11.70 0.35
C VAL A 88 -13.74 13.15 0.49
N GLU A 89 -14.07 13.82 1.59
CA GLU A 89 -13.54 15.13 1.97
C GLU A 89 -12.56 15.02 3.13
N GLU A 90 -12.76 14.03 4.00
CA GLU A 90 -11.92 13.83 5.18
C GLU A 90 -11.71 12.34 5.46
N ILE A 91 -10.61 12.01 6.15
CA ILE A 91 -10.43 10.72 6.80
C ILE A 91 -10.34 10.92 8.31
N SER A 92 -10.99 10.05 9.07
CA SER A 92 -10.97 10.05 10.52
C SER A 92 -10.50 8.70 11.05
N ILE A 93 -9.76 8.74 12.17
CA ILE A 93 -9.40 7.54 12.94
C ILE A 93 -10.22 7.55 14.23
N SER A 94 -11.01 6.50 14.45
CA SER A 94 -11.80 6.40 15.68
C SER A 94 -10.95 5.92 16.85
N LYS A 95 -10.77 6.75 17.89
CA LYS A 95 -10.06 6.39 19.13
C LYS A 95 -10.72 5.27 19.90
N MET A 96 -12.05 5.17 19.82
CA MET A 96 -12.81 4.16 20.57
C MET A 96 -12.71 2.77 19.94
N LEU A 97 -12.49 2.73 18.61
CA LEU A 97 -12.45 1.49 17.83
C LEU A 97 -11.03 1.11 17.40
N SER A 98 -10.06 1.95 17.74
CA SER A 98 -8.64 1.72 17.49
C SER A 98 -7.93 1.54 18.82
N GLY A 99 -6.99 0.62 18.88
CA GLY A 99 -6.31 0.24 20.11
C GLY A 99 -5.34 -0.90 19.89
N GLY A 100 -4.49 -1.14 20.87
CA GLY A 100 -3.71 -2.37 20.91
C GLY A 100 -4.60 -3.57 21.22
N LEU A 101 -4.15 -4.73 20.76
CA LEU A 101 -4.78 -6.02 20.98
C LEU A 101 -3.67 -7.06 21.20
N ASP A 102 -3.78 -7.83 22.29
CA ASP A 102 -3.03 -9.07 22.54
C ASP A 102 -3.66 -10.22 21.74
N THR A 103 -2.82 -10.88 20.93
CA THR A 103 -3.22 -11.97 20.04
C THR A 103 -2.40 -13.23 20.24
N ASP A 104 -1.43 -13.23 21.15
CA ASP A 104 -0.51 -14.34 21.43
C ASP A 104 -0.55 -14.87 22.88
N ASP A 105 -1.52 -14.39 23.68
CA ASP A 105 -1.72 -14.73 25.10
C ASP A 105 -0.51 -14.39 25.98
N ARG A 106 0.35 -13.47 25.54
CA ARG A 106 1.46 -12.95 26.35
C ARG A 106 1.10 -11.58 26.91
N PRO A 107 1.64 -11.22 28.09
CA PRO A 107 1.38 -9.89 28.65
C PRO A 107 1.80 -8.77 27.71
N GLY A 108 0.85 -7.91 27.36
CA GLY A 108 1.02 -6.80 26.44
C GLY A 108 0.33 -7.07 25.11
N ASP A 109 -0.06 -6.00 24.43
CA ASP A 109 -0.56 -6.07 23.07
C ASP A 109 0.54 -6.57 22.13
N ASP A 110 0.19 -7.01 20.92
CA ASP A 110 1.15 -7.36 19.86
C ASP A 110 0.70 -6.87 18.47
N VAL A 111 -0.55 -6.40 18.39
CA VAL A 111 -1.20 -5.91 17.19
C VAL A 111 -1.86 -4.57 17.48
N LEU A 112 -1.71 -3.62 16.57
CA LEU A 112 -2.50 -2.39 16.55
C LEU A 112 -3.71 -2.58 15.62
N ILE A 113 -4.91 -2.30 16.12
CA ILE A 113 -6.12 -2.16 15.31
C ILE A 113 -6.34 -0.68 15.03
N VAL A 114 -6.48 -0.33 13.74
CA VAL A 114 -6.82 1.03 13.31
C VAL A 114 -8.14 1.01 12.56
N HIS A 115 -9.11 1.77 13.05
CA HIS A 115 -10.40 1.97 12.40
C HIS A 115 -10.42 3.32 11.65
N LEU A 116 -10.32 3.24 10.33
CA LEU A 116 -10.27 4.39 9.42
C LEU A 116 -11.64 4.59 8.74
N ALA A 117 -12.17 5.80 8.84
CA ALA A 117 -13.45 6.20 8.26
C ALA A 117 -13.25 7.35 7.26
N PRO A 118 -13.42 7.13 5.95
CA PRO A 118 -13.54 8.21 4.98
C PRO A 118 -14.93 8.83 5.08
N LEU A 119 -14.97 10.16 5.13
CA LEU A 119 -16.18 10.96 5.32
C LEU A 119 -16.41 11.87 4.12
N ASP A 120 -17.66 12.14 3.74
CA ASP A 120 -18.01 13.21 2.79
C ASP A 120 -18.06 14.60 3.44
N ALA A 121 -18.50 15.59 2.66
CA ALA A 121 -18.72 16.96 3.06
C ALA A 121 -19.74 17.11 4.21
N ASP A 122 -20.68 16.16 4.35
CA ASP A 122 -21.68 16.16 5.41
C ASP A 122 -21.20 15.41 6.66
N GLY A 123 -20.00 14.80 6.60
CA GLY A 123 -19.43 13.98 7.67
C GLY A 123 -20.01 12.56 7.71
N GLU A 124 -20.70 12.13 6.65
CA GLU A 124 -21.22 10.76 6.53
C GLU A 124 -20.14 9.81 6.01
N LEU A 125 -20.13 8.59 6.55
CA LEU A 125 -19.18 7.56 6.17
C LEU A 125 -19.42 7.08 4.74
N ILE A 126 -18.37 7.08 3.92
CA ILE A 126 -18.42 6.52 2.57
C ILE A 126 -17.57 5.26 2.47
N LYS A 127 -18.15 4.22 1.86
CA LYS A 127 -17.42 3.03 1.38
C LYS A 127 -16.67 3.32 0.09
N LEU A 128 -15.57 4.07 0.18
CA LEU A 128 -14.67 4.30 -0.96
C LEU A 128 -13.30 3.66 -0.69
N PRO A 129 -12.90 2.62 -1.44
CA PRO A 129 -11.54 2.09 -1.34
C PRO A 129 -10.53 3.08 -1.94
N GLY A 130 -9.34 3.09 -1.37
CA GLY A 130 -8.22 3.92 -1.80
C GLY A 130 -6.90 3.37 -1.29
N ASP A 131 -5.79 3.96 -1.73
CA ASP A 131 -4.48 3.56 -1.21
C ASP A 131 -4.34 4.11 0.21
N VAL A 132 -3.99 3.26 1.15
CA VAL A 132 -3.85 3.61 2.57
C VAL A 132 -2.43 3.40 3.01
N GLU A 133 -1.85 4.40 3.65
CA GLU A 133 -0.58 4.27 4.35
C GLU A 133 -0.76 4.65 5.80
N ILE A 134 -0.26 3.80 6.69
CA ILE A 134 -0.27 4.02 8.13
C ILE A 134 1.17 4.03 8.61
N GLU A 135 1.52 5.05 9.39
CA GLU A 135 2.77 5.13 10.13
C GLU A 135 2.45 5.21 11.62
N MET A 136 3.08 4.35 12.40
CA MET A 136 2.99 4.36 13.85
C MET A 136 4.29 4.92 14.45
N LEU A 137 4.14 5.94 15.29
CA LEU A 137 5.23 6.67 15.91
C LEU A 137 5.15 6.58 17.44
N ASP A 138 6.30 6.37 18.06
CA ASP A 138 6.46 6.50 19.51
C ASP A 138 6.72 7.98 19.88
N PRO A 139 5.95 8.60 20.77
CA PRO A 139 6.22 9.97 21.23
C PRO A 139 7.45 10.08 22.16
N LEU A 140 7.85 9.02 22.85
CA LEU A 140 8.95 9.03 23.82
C LEU A 140 10.31 8.66 23.20
N SER A 141 10.33 8.06 22.01
CA SER A 141 11.57 7.70 21.32
C SER A 141 12.26 8.90 20.64
N SER A 142 13.58 8.79 20.46
CA SER A 142 14.37 9.80 19.75
C SER A 142 13.98 9.89 18.26
N ARG A 143 14.22 11.02 17.60
CA ARG A 143 13.78 11.25 16.20
C ARG A 143 14.24 10.17 15.19
N SER A 144 15.36 9.50 15.42
CA SER A 144 15.88 8.45 14.53
C SER A 144 15.16 7.11 14.68
N ASP A 145 14.64 6.80 15.89
CA ASP A 145 13.99 5.53 16.21
C ASP A 145 12.51 5.71 16.52
N ARG A 146 11.94 6.83 16.05
CA ARG A 146 10.57 7.23 16.38
C ARG A 146 9.52 6.38 15.67
N THR A 147 9.84 5.88 14.48
CA THR A 147 8.91 5.08 13.67
C THR A 147 8.95 3.64 14.13
N ILE A 148 7.85 3.18 14.71
CA ILE A 148 7.70 1.80 15.18
C ILE A 148 7.37 0.88 14.00
N GLY A 149 6.58 1.35 13.04
CA GLY A 149 6.21 0.58 11.86
C GLY A 149 5.51 1.42 10.81
N GLN A 150 5.59 0.94 9.57
CA GLN A 150 4.90 1.52 8.43
C GLN A 150 4.21 0.41 7.62
N TRP A 151 2.96 0.65 7.24
CA TRP A 151 2.15 -0.26 6.43
C TRP A 151 1.56 0.49 5.24
N SER A 152 1.51 -0.17 4.10
CA SER A 152 0.91 0.36 2.88
C SER A 152 -0.04 -0.67 2.30
N PHE A 153 -1.24 -0.24 1.95
CA PHE A 153 -2.29 -1.05 1.35
C PHE A 153 -2.78 -0.37 0.09
N THR A 154 -2.94 -1.13 -0.97
CA THR A 154 -3.55 -0.68 -2.23
C THR A 154 -5.06 -0.49 -2.07
N ALA A 155 -5.69 0.21 -3.02
CA ALA A 155 -7.14 0.30 -3.10
C ALA A 155 -7.86 -1.07 -3.19
N GLU A 156 -7.19 -2.08 -3.75
CA GLU A 156 -7.74 -3.44 -3.85
C GLU A 156 -7.71 -4.14 -2.49
N GLU A 157 -6.60 -4.06 -1.77
CA GLU A 157 -6.46 -4.62 -0.43
C GLU A 157 -7.35 -3.90 0.59
N SER A 158 -7.43 -2.57 0.52
CA SER A 158 -8.24 -1.79 1.46
C SER A 158 -9.72 -2.13 1.36
N ARG A 159 -10.22 -2.49 0.17
CA ARG A 159 -11.61 -2.96 -0.02
C ARG A 159 -11.96 -4.16 0.86
N GLU A 160 -11.01 -5.08 1.06
CA GLU A 160 -11.22 -6.29 1.87
C GLU A 160 -11.29 -5.98 3.38
N PHE A 161 -10.72 -4.85 3.81
CA PHE A 161 -10.77 -4.41 5.21
C PHE A 161 -12.05 -3.67 5.57
N TRP A 162 -12.95 -3.44 4.60
CA TRP A 162 -14.23 -2.81 4.89
C TRP A 162 -15.10 -3.71 5.75
N GLN A 163 -15.44 -3.22 6.94
CA GLN A 163 -16.41 -3.84 7.82
C GLN A 163 -17.66 -2.98 7.92
N ASN A 164 -18.83 -3.63 7.89
CA ASN A 164 -20.12 -3.02 8.18
C ASN A 164 -20.76 -3.80 9.31
N GLY A 165 -20.37 -3.48 10.54
CA GLY A 165 -20.81 -4.18 11.75
C GLY A 165 -21.97 -3.46 12.45
N LEU A 166 -22.57 -4.11 13.44
CA LEU A 166 -23.65 -3.55 14.25
C LEU A 166 -23.19 -2.33 15.08
N ILE A 167 -21.88 -2.26 15.37
CA ILE A 167 -21.27 -1.25 16.25
C ILE A 167 -20.67 -0.10 15.44
N ALA A 168 -20.06 -0.39 14.29
CA ALA A 168 -19.44 0.61 13.42
C ALA A 168 -19.25 0.09 11.99
N ALA A 169 -19.15 1.03 11.05
CA ALA A 169 -18.75 0.78 9.68
C ALA A 169 -17.48 1.57 9.36
N GLY A 170 -16.58 0.96 8.58
CA GLY A 170 -15.30 1.58 8.22
C GLY A 170 -14.24 0.53 7.86
N PHE A 171 -13.04 1.00 7.55
CA PHE A 171 -11.89 0.14 7.25
C PHE A 171 -11.17 -0.23 8.54
N THR A 172 -11.13 -1.52 8.86
CA THR A 172 -10.46 -2.02 10.06
C THR A 172 -9.15 -2.70 9.68
N LEU A 173 -8.05 -2.01 9.94
CA LEU A 173 -6.70 -2.45 9.61
C LEU A 173 -6.10 -3.16 10.82
N ARG A 174 -5.60 -4.38 10.60
CA ARG A 174 -4.85 -5.13 11.61
C ARG A 174 -3.37 -5.00 11.32
N LEU A 175 -2.63 -4.36 12.22
CA LEU A 175 -1.25 -3.94 12.02
C LEU A 175 -0.35 -4.61 13.07
N PRO A 176 0.26 -5.76 12.78
CA PRO A 176 1.21 -6.41 13.68
C PRO A 176 2.40 -5.49 13.91
N TRP A 177 2.84 -5.37 15.16
CA TRP A 177 3.95 -4.49 15.50
C TRP A 177 5.25 -4.90 14.79
N GLN A 178 5.94 -3.90 14.24
CA GLN A 178 7.27 -4.07 13.64
C GLN A 178 8.39 -3.73 14.65
N GLY A 179 8.05 -2.97 15.69
CA GLY A 179 8.87 -2.67 16.86
C GLY A 179 7.98 -2.53 18.10
N ILE A 180 8.60 -2.59 19.28
CA ILE A 180 7.86 -2.48 20.55
C ILE A 180 7.80 -1.01 20.97
N PRO A 181 6.60 -0.44 21.23
CA PRO A 181 6.48 0.90 21.80
C PRO A 181 7.07 0.97 23.21
N GLN A 182 7.74 2.08 23.52
CA GLN A 182 8.17 2.42 24.87
C GLN A 182 7.06 3.11 25.67
N SER A 183 6.19 3.85 24.98
CA SER A 183 5.04 4.53 25.60
C SER A 183 3.77 3.67 25.52
N ASP A 184 2.87 3.87 26.48
CA ASP A 184 1.47 3.38 26.44
C ASP A 184 0.58 4.12 25.42
N THR A 185 1.18 5.04 24.67
CA THR A 185 0.50 5.99 23.81
C THR A 185 1.30 6.13 22.54
N VAL A 186 0.69 5.81 21.40
CA VAL A 186 1.33 5.90 20.08
C VAL A 186 0.62 6.93 19.21
N VAL A 187 1.36 7.57 18.32
CA VAL A 187 0.82 8.51 17.34
C VAL A 187 0.73 7.81 15.99
N ILE A 188 -0.47 7.82 15.41
CA ILE A 188 -0.78 7.21 14.13
C ILE A 188 -0.95 8.30 13.10
N ASN A 189 -0.11 8.30 12.06
CA ASN A 189 -0.31 9.11 10.87
C ASN A 189 -0.94 8.23 9.81
N ALA A 190 -2.16 8.57 9.38
CA ALA A 190 -2.80 7.92 8.24
C ALA A 190 -2.77 8.85 7.03
N ARG A 191 -2.45 8.26 5.89
CA ARG A 191 -2.58 8.86 4.57
C ARG A 191 -3.52 8.01 3.73
N PHE A 192 -4.48 8.65 3.09
CA PHE A 192 -5.42 8.01 2.17
C PHE A 192 -5.35 8.70 0.81
N ARG A 193 -5.26 7.92 -0.27
CA ARG A 193 -5.35 8.43 -1.63
C ARG A 193 -6.58 7.83 -2.33
N SER A 194 -7.51 8.69 -2.70
CA SER A 194 -8.73 8.30 -3.42
C SER A 194 -8.47 8.03 -4.90
N ALA A 195 -9.41 7.36 -5.56
CA ALA A 195 -9.34 7.03 -6.99
C ALA A 195 -9.26 8.26 -7.91
N ASP A 196 -9.74 9.42 -7.46
CA ASP A 196 -9.63 10.70 -8.17
C ASP A 196 -8.26 11.39 -7.98
N GLY A 197 -7.33 10.74 -7.27
CA GLY A 197 -5.96 11.19 -7.06
C GLY A 197 -5.76 12.15 -5.90
N ARG A 198 -6.81 12.49 -5.14
CA ARG A 198 -6.68 13.33 -3.95
C ARG A 198 -6.08 12.57 -2.78
N GLU A 199 -5.40 13.32 -1.92
CA GLU A 199 -4.70 12.79 -0.76
C GLU A 199 -5.22 13.46 0.51
N PHE A 200 -5.54 12.64 1.50
CA PHE A 200 -6.02 13.05 2.80
C PHE A 200 -5.07 12.54 3.86
N ARG A 201 -4.90 13.33 4.92
CA ARG A 201 -4.07 12.96 6.06
C ARG A 201 -4.81 13.23 7.34
N THR A 202 -4.64 12.34 8.30
CA THR A 202 -5.07 12.56 9.67
C THR A 202 -4.04 11.97 10.61
N THR A 203 -3.95 12.57 11.79
CA THR A 203 -3.06 12.12 12.85
C THR A 203 -3.88 11.91 14.10
N GLU A 204 -3.78 10.74 14.69
CA GLU A 204 -4.43 10.46 15.97
C GLU A 204 -3.53 9.77 16.98
N THR A 205 -3.89 9.94 18.25
CA THR A 205 -3.18 9.31 19.37
C THR A 205 -4.00 8.16 19.93
N ILE A 206 -3.40 6.97 20.00
CA ILE A 206 -4.05 5.71 20.40
C ILE A 206 -3.36 5.13 21.63
N GLN A 207 -4.15 4.57 22.55
CA GLN A 207 -3.66 3.88 23.73
C GLN A 207 -3.30 2.42 23.39
N VAL A 208 -2.17 1.96 23.91
CA VAL A 208 -1.63 0.60 23.74
C VAL A 208 -0.98 0.14 25.05
N ASP A 209 -0.94 -1.16 25.29
CA ASP A 209 -0.21 -1.74 26.42
C ASP A 209 1.02 -2.52 25.91
N PRO A 210 2.19 -1.89 25.76
CA PRO A 210 3.37 -2.59 25.29
C PRO A 210 3.88 -3.63 26.30
N PRO A 211 4.41 -4.77 25.86
CA PRO A 211 5.01 -5.79 26.72
C PRO A 211 6.19 -5.18 27.45
N ARG A 212 6.05 -4.97 28.75
CA ARG A 212 7.12 -4.43 29.61
C ARG A 212 7.94 -5.58 30.19
N GLU A 213 9.22 -5.65 29.85
CA GLU A 213 10.15 -6.59 30.49
C GLU A 213 10.25 -6.39 32.01
N ASP A 214 9.98 -5.17 32.50
CA ASP A 214 10.09 -4.81 33.93
C ASP A 214 9.04 -5.49 34.84
N LEU A 215 7.97 -6.08 34.29
CA LEU A 215 6.97 -6.81 35.07
C LEU A 215 7.27 -8.32 35.20
N ILE A 216 8.31 -8.84 34.54
CA ILE A 216 8.69 -10.26 34.59
C ILE A 216 9.61 -10.58 35.78
N ALA A 217 10.12 -9.58 36.51
CA ALA A 217 10.99 -9.81 37.66
C ALA A 217 10.26 -9.69 39.02
N VAL A 218 9.54 -10.73 39.42
CA VAL A 218 9.47 -11.05 40.87
C VAL A 218 10.51 -12.16 41.12
N PRO A 219 11.71 -11.85 41.66
CA PRO A 219 12.46 -12.90 42.32
C PRO A 219 11.59 -13.39 43.48
N ALA A 220 11.13 -14.63 43.41
CA ALA A 220 10.65 -15.34 44.58
C ALA A 220 11.82 -15.41 45.57
N ALA A 221 11.90 -14.42 46.46
CA ALA A 221 12.81 -14.48 47.59
C ALA A 221 12.44 -15.74 48.38
N PRO A 222 13.35 -16.74 48.51
CA PRO A 222 13.09 -17.82 49.44
C PRO A 222 12.99 -17.20 50.83
N ALA A 223 11.87 -17.47 51.51
CA ALA A 223 11.61 -17.05 52.88
C ALA A 223 12.85 -17.28 53.76
N PRO A 224 13.15 -16.38 54.72
CA PRO A 224 14.25 -16.61 55.65
C PRO A 224 14.03 -17.95 56.35
N ARG A 225 14.93 -18.90 56.08
CA ARG A 225 14.98 -20.20 56.75
C ARG A 225 15.16 -19.90 58.24
N ALA A 226 14.17 -20.25 59.06
CA ALA A 226 14.22 -20.10 60.51
C ALA A 226 15.56 -20.69 61.03
N PRO A 227 16.24 -20.03 61.98
CA PRO A 227 17.46 -20.59 62.55
C PRO A 227 17.12 -21.93 63.20
N ALA A 228 17.86 -22.96 62.78
CA ALA A 228 17.82 -24.28 63.38
C ALA A 228 18.03 -24.15 64.89
N ALA A 229 17.14 -24.76 65.66
CA ALA A 229 17.25 -24.87 67.11
C ALA A 229 18.63 -25.45 67.48
N LEU A 230 19.36 -24.72 68.33
CA LEU A 230 20.53 -25.23 69.03
C LEU A 230 20.11 -26.42 69.90
N PRO A 231 20.89 -27.52 69.94
CA PRO A 231 20.65 -28.59 70.89
C PRO A 231 20.83 -28.06 72.32
N SER A 232 19.85 -28.37 73.16
CA SER A 232 19.84 -28.07 74.60
C SER A 232 20.99 -28.80 75.29
N ASP A 233 22.03 -28.06 75.64
CA ASP A 233 23.05 -28.51 76.59
C ASP A 233 22.38 -28.73 77.94
N THR A 234 22.56 -29.96 78.42
CA THR A 234 22.23 -30.37 79.78
C THR A 234 23.36 -29.87 80.66
N ASP A 235 23.16 -28.76 81.35
CA ASP A 235 24.02 -28.38 82.47
C ASP A 235 23.18 -28.26 83.74
N GLU A 236 23.51 -29.17 84.65
CA GLU A 236 23.18 -29.15 86.06
C GLU A 236 23.39 -27.75 86.64
N ASN A 237 22.35 -27.18 87.26
CA ASN A 237 22.49 -26.01 88.09
C ASN A 237 22.69 -26.44 89.56
N PRO A 238 23.86 -26.20 90.18
CA PRO A 238 24.16 -26.60 91.55
C PRO A 238 23.75 -25.58 92.63
N PHE A 239 22.88 -24.61 92.34
CA PHE A 239 22.52 -23.53 93.28
C PHE A 239 21.07 -23.53 93.80
N ALA A 240 20.44 -24.71 93.93
CA ALA A 240 19.21 -24.82 94.73
C ALA A 240 19.55 -24.89 96.23
N LYS A 241 19.79 -23.72 96.86
CA LYS A 241 19.80 -23.60 98.31
C LYS A 241 18.89 -22.48 98.80
N VAL A 242 17.93 -22.90 99.62
CA VAL A 242 17.59 -22.30 100.92
C VAL A 242 16.82 -20.98 100.84
N SER A 243 15.52 -21.04 101.12
CA SER A 243 15.00 -20.82 102.48
C SER A 243 13.49 -20.61 102.39
N ASP A 244 12.71 -21.47 103.03
CA ASP A 244 11.62 -20.95 103.85
C ASP A 244 11.40 -21.87 105.04
N ARG A 245 11.22 -21.20 106.16
CA ARG A 245 11.42 -21.61 107.53
C ARG A 245 10.04 -21.55 108.20
N GLU A 246 9.85 -22.39 109.21
CA GLU A 246 8.80 -22.30 110.25
C GLU A 246 7.42 -22.83 109.82
N GLN A 247 6.66 -23.58 110.63
CA GLN A 247 6.71 -23.83 112.07
C GLN A 247 5.74 -24.97 112.44
N SER A 248 5.85 -25.45 113.68
CA SER A 248 4.85 -26.22 114.46
C SER A 248 4.86 -27.74 114.26
N GLY A 249 5.09 -28.61 115.24
CA GLY A 249 4.99 -28.49 116.70
C GLY A 249 3.87 -29.39 117.23
N ALA A 250 4.22 -30.59 117.75
CA ALA A 250 3.51 -31.43 118.74
C ALA A 250 4.01 -32.90 118.60
N THR A 251 4.73 -33.49 119.56
CA THR A 251 4.34 -33.97 120.90
C THR A 251 3.73 -35.38 120.93
N ASN A 252 4.54 -36.29 121.49
CA ASN A 252 4.26 -37.43 122.38
C ASN A 252 3.83 -38.84 121.88
N ARG A 253 4.60 -39.81 122.40
CA ARG A 253 4.25 -41.09 123.07
C ARG A 253 2.99 -41.82 122.62
N ASN A 254 3.19 -43.07 122.19
CA ASN A 254 3.13 -44.23 123.09
C ASN A 254 3.96 -45.40 122.54
#